data_AF-A0A447TT09-F1
#
_entry.id   AF-A0A447TT09-F1
#
_cell.length_a   1.000
_cell.length_b   1.000
_cell.length_c   1.000
_cell.angle_alpha   90.00
_cell.angle_beta   90.00
_cell.angle_gamma   90.00
#
_symmetry.space_group_name_H-M   'P 1'
#
loop_
_entity.id
_entity.type
_entity.pdbx_description
1 polymer ?
#
loop_
_entity_poly.entity_id
_entity_poly.type
_entity_poly.pdbx_seq_one_letter_code
_entity_poly.pdbx_strand_id
1 'polypeptide(L)'
;MTPAPITCCACRLTSTSSIRAVGRDRCWTGQDWRDAGLRYTSQLDLLPFGQLTAQERENPQSWQETLGEIGSAIQALKASGRYSWILLDLPYGASPLTRQLVSLCDHTLAIARVDANCHIRLHQQALPAGAHILINDLRIGSQLQDDLYQVWLQSQRRLLPIVIHRDEAMAECMASKQPLGEYRSDSLAAEEVLTLAKLVPAA
;
A
#
# COMPACT_ATOMS: atom_id res chain seq x y z
N MET A 1 11.48 -18.08 20.46
CA MET A 1 10.87 -16.79 20.10
C MET A 1 11.31 -16.45 18.69
N THR A 2 10.52 -16.86 17.71
CA THR A 2 10.72 -16.50 16.30
C THR A 2 10.32 -15.02 16.11
N PRO A 3 11.12 -14.20 15.43
CA PRO A 3 10.79 -12.79 15.16
C PRO A 3 9.56 -12.70 14.26
N ALA A 4 8.70 -11.70 14.49
CA ALA A 4 7.44 -11.50 13.77
C ALA A 4 7.69 -11.30 12.26
N PRO A 5 7.02 -12.02 11.36
CA PRO A 5 7.22 -11.95 9.90
C PRO A 5 6.14 -11.11 9.18
N ILE A 6 5.70 -9.96 9.71
CA ILE A 6 4.48 -9.31 9.17
C ILE A 6 4.68 -7.84 8.80
N THR A 7 5.34 -7.64 7.66
CA THR A 7 5.31 -6.40 6.88
C THR A 7 4.62 -6.65 5.54
N CYS A 8 3.49 -5.98 5.29
CA CYS A 8 2.80 -6.02 4.00
C CYS A 8 2.98 -4.69 3.27
N CYS A 9 3.42 -4.73 2.02
CA CYS A 9 3.49 -3.54 1.15
C CYS A 9 2.31 -3.53 0.19
N ALA A 10 1.65 -2.38 0.05
CA ALA A 10 0.76 -2.09 -1.08
C ALA A 10 1.48 -1.14 -2.04
N CYS A 11 1.84 -1.61 -3.22
CA CYS A 11 2.49 -0.83 -4.27
C CYS A 11 1.47 -0.51 -5.38
N ARG A 12 1.12 0.77 -5.55
CA ARG A 12 0.07 1.19 -6.50
C ARG A 12 0.61 1.37 -7.91
N LEU A 13 0.22 0.51 -8.85
CA LEU A 13 0.61 0.60 -10.27
C LEU A 13 0.04 1.84 -10.98
N THR A 14 -0.87 2.57 -10.35
CA THR A 14 -1.48 3.81 -10.85
C THR A 14 -0.91 5.05 -10.16
N SER A 15 -0.62 6.08 -10.95
CA SER A 15 -0.08 7.40 -10.55
C SER A 15 -1.10 8.30 -9.80
N THR A 16 -1.92 7.76 -8.91
CA THR A 16 -2.80 8.56 -8.06
C THR A 16 -2.26 8.59 -6.64
N SER A 17 -1.77 9.79 -6.33
CA SER A 17 -1.03 10.22 -5.16
C SER A 17 -1.80 10.09 -3.85
N SER A 18 -1.06 9.67 -2.82
CA SER A 18 -1.06 10.22 -1.47
C SER A 18 -2.40 10.29 -0.76
N ILE A 19 -2.61 9.36 0.18
CA ILE A 19 -3.23 9.71 1.45
C ILE A 19 -2.40 10.87 2.02
N ARG A 20 -2.96 12.08 1.97
CA ARG A 20 -2.45 13.23 2.73
C ARG A 20 -2.72 12.94 4.19
N ALA A 21 -1.72 12.45 4.90
CA ALA A 21 -1.79 12.37 6.35
C ALA A 21 -2.09 13.77 6.91
N VAL A 22 -3.11 13.84 7.77
CA VAL A 22 -3.46 15.03 8.54
C VAL A 22 -2.46 15.11 9.69
N GLY A 23 -1.30 15.70 9.42
CA GLY A 23 -0.24 15.92 10.40
C GLY A 23 0.90 16.69 9.74
N ARG A 24 1.41 17.74 10.40
CA ARG A 24 2.60 18.48 9.93
C ARG A 24 3.90 17.75 10.30
N ASP A 25 3.78 16.70 11.11
CA ASP A 25 4.92 16.00 11.68
C ASP A 25 5.53 15.07 10.64
N ARG A 26 6.83 15.20 10.46
CA ARG A 26 7.62 14.52 9.44
C ARG A 26 8.38 13.40 10.14
N CYS A 27 8.31 12.18 9.63
CA CYS A 27 9.10 11.06 10.17
C CYS A 27 10.62 11.20 10.00
N TRP A 28 11.08 12.34 9.44
CA TRP A 28 12.36 12.42 8.76
C TRP A 28 13.16 13.70 9.02
N THR A 29 12.72 14.55 9.94
CA THR A 29 13.34 15.85 10.25
C THR A 29 14.49 15.78 11.26
N GLY A 30 15.17 14.65 11.41
CA GLY A 30 16.27 14.47 12.37
C GLY A 30 15.85 14.35 13.84
N GLN A 31 14.54 14.28 14.11
CA GLN A 31 13.97 13.81 15.38
C GLN A 31 13.72 12.30 15.29
N ASP A 32 13.58 11.61 16.44
CA ASP A 32 13.27 10.17 16.42
C ASP A 32 11.94 9.96 15.69
N TRP A 33 11.93 9.08 14.68
CA TRP A 33 10.76 8.77 13.87
C TRP A 33 9.56 8.32 14.73
N ARG A 34 9.82 7.79 15.94
CA ARG A 34 8.78 7.41 16.92
C ARG A 34 7.94 8.59 17.38
N ASP A 35 8.51 9.79 17.44
CA ASP A 35 7.82 11.00 17.87
C ASP A 35 6.83 11.52 16.80
N ALA A 36 7.01 11.11 15.55
CA ALA A 36 6.09 11.43 14.46
C ALA A 36 4.90 10.45 14.37
N GLY A 37 4.88 9.38 15.17
CA GLY A 37 3.82 8.40 15.20
C GLY A 37 2.52 8.95 15.78
N LEU A 38 1.42 8.81 15.05
CA LEU A 38 0.08 9.21 15.47
C LEU A 38 -0.72 7.98 15.90
N ARG A 39 -1.39 8.04 17.04
CA ARG A 39 -2.34 7.00 17.44
C ARG A 39 -3.75 7.35 16.95
N TYR A 40 -4.35 6.48 16.15
CA TYR A 40 -5.74 6.63 15.72
C TYR A 40 -6.69 5.92 16.70
N THR A 41 -6.41 4.66 17.04
CA THR A 41 -7.12 3.89 18.07
C THR A 41 -6.12 3.12 18.94
N SER A 42 -6.58 2.40 19.96
CA SER A 42 -5.70 1.52 20.75
C SER A 42 -5.04 0.39 19.94
N GLN A 43 -5.53 0.11 18.72
CA GLN A 43 -5.09 -0.97 17.85
C GLN A 43 -4.47 -0.49 16.54
N LEU A 44 -4.53 0.82 16.25
CA LEU A 44 -4.03 1.40 15.01
C LEU A 44 -3.18 2.64 15.29
N ASP A 45 -1.89 2.52 14.99
CA ASP A 45 -0.94 3.63 14.94
C ASP A 45 -0.61 3.93 13.46
N LEU A 46 -0.41 5.19 13.12
CA LEU A 46 -0.09 5.71 11.79
C LEU A 46 1.23 6.47 11.85
N LEU A 47 2.18 6.10 11.00
CA LEU A 47 3.38 6.90 10.77
C LEU A 47 3.25 7.64 9.43
N PRO A 48 3.05 8.96 9.41
CA PRO A 48 2.95 9.70 8.17
C PRO A 48 4.32 9.82 7.48
N PHE A 49 4.34 9.72 6.15
CA PHE A 49 5.53 10.06 5.37
C PHE A 49 5.95 11.53 5.59
N GLY A 50 4.97 12.41 5.78
CA GLY A 50 5.16 13.86 5.90
C GLY A 50 4.95 14.58 4.56
N GLN A 51 5.30 15.87 4.52
CA GLN A 51 5.22 16.69 3.30
C GLN A 51 6.61 17.11 2.85
N LEU A 52 6.92 16.84 1.59
CA LEU A 52 8.11 17.37 0.93
C LEU A 52 7.84 18.81 0.49
N THR A 53 8.79 19.69 0.79
CA THR A 53 8.92 21.04 0.20
C THR A 53 9.15 20.96 -1.31
N ALA A 54 8.97 22.07 -2.03
CA ALA A 54 9.22 22.10 -3.48
C ALA A 54 10.67 21.68 -3.82
N GLN A 55 11.64 22.19 -3.06
CA GLN A 55 13.05 21.87 -3.23
C GLN A 55 13.36 20.38 -3.00
N GLU A 56 12.77 19.76 -1.98
CA GLU A 56 12.93 18.32 -1.73
C GLU A 56 12.31 17.47 -2.85
N ARG A 57 11.22 17.91 -3.46
CA ARG A 57 10.65 17.20 -4.63
C ARG A 57 11.55 17.27 -5.85
N GLU A 58 12.24 18.40 -6.03
CA GLU A 58 13.19 18.61 -7.13
C GLU A 58 14.51 17.87 -6.91
N ASN A 59 14.86 17.56 -5.66
CA ASN A 59 16.05 16.79 -5.32
C ASN A 59 15.73 15.51 -4.52
N PRO A 60 15.20 14.45 -5.18
CA PRO A 60 14.85 13.20 -4.51
C PRO A 60 15.99 12.50 -3.78
N GLN A 61 17.22 12.70 -4.22
CA GLN A 61 18.40 12.06 -3.64
C GLN A 61 18.64 12.50 -2.21
N SER A 62 18.50 13.81 -1.94
CA SER A 62 18.77 14.35 -0.61
C SER A 62 17.86 13.76 0.45
N TRP A 63 16.63 13.35 0.07
CA TRP A 63 15.71 12.71 1.00
C TRP A 63 15.63 11.21 1.01
N GLN A 64 16.16 10.56 -0.01
CA GLN A 64 16.31 9.11 0.01
C GLN A 64 17.42 8.66 0.95
N GLU A 65 18.49 9.46 1.09
CA GLU A 65 19.66 9.11 1.91
C GLU A 65 19.33 9.05 3.41
N THR A 66 18.83 10.14 3.99
CA THR A 66 18.42 10.07 5.41
C THR A 66 17.23 9.12 5.57
N LEU A 67 16.40 8.82 4.54
CA LEU A 67 15.29 7.84 4.67
C LEU A 67 15.82 6.41 4.70
N GLY A 68 17.09 6.19 4.34
CA GLY A 68 17.75 4.90 4.52
C GLY A 68 17.66 4.39 5.96
N GLU A 69 17.59 5.29 6.95
CA GLU A 69 17.38 4.95 8.37
C GLU A 69 16.01 4.33 8.66
N ILE A 70 14.99 4.60 7.83
CA ILE A 70 13.65 4.06 8.01
C ILE A 70 13.63 2.53 7.82
N GLY A 71 14.56 1.98 7.04
CA GLY A 71 14.71 0.54 6.91
C GLY A 71 15.05 -0.11 8.25
N SER A 72 16.00 0.48 8.99
CA SER A 72 16.36 0.04 10.35
C SER A 72 15.21 0.24 11.34
N ALA A 73 14.43 1.33 11.20
CA ALA A 73 13.24 1.57 12.01
C ALA A 73 12.18 0.46 11.83
N ILE A 74 11.89 0.09 10.57
CA ILE A 74 10.95 -0.99 10.25
C ILE A 74 11.45 -2.33 10.81
N GLN A 75 12.74 -2.64 10.68
CA GLN A 75 13.32 -3.84 11.27
C GLN A 75 13.20 -3.85 12.80
N ALA A 76 13.44 -2.72 13.47
CA ALA A 76 13.28 -2.60 14.91
C ALA A 76 11.82 -2.78 15.34
N LEU A 77 10.87 -2.22 14.60
CA LEU A 77 9.42 -2.42 14.82
C LEU A 77 9.05 -3.90 14.69
N LYS A 78 9.51 -4.56 13.62
CA LYS A 78 9.29 -5.98 13.39
C LYS A 78 9.87 -6.85 14.52
N ALA A 79 11.11 -6.55 14.94
CA ALA A 79 11.78 -7.25 16.03
C ALA A 79 11.11 -7.04 17.40
N SER A 80 10.44 -5.90 17.60
CA SER A 80 9.74 -5.61 18.87
C SER A 80 8.53 -6.51 19.13
N GLY A 81 7.94 -7.10 18.09
CA GLY A 81 6.73 -7.92 18.19
C GLY A 81 5.49 -7.15 18.65
N ARG A 82 5.55 -5.81 18.70
CA ARG A 82 4.45 -4.96 19.19
C ARG A 82 3.24 -4.94 18.27
N TYR A 83 3.45 -5.08 16.97
CA TYR A 83 2.42 -5.01 15.94
C TYR A 83 2.26 -6.36 15.26
N SER A 84 1.01 -6.80 15.12
CA SER A 84 0.69 -7.98 14.31
C SER A 84 0.76 -7.68 12.81
N TRP A 85 0.64 -6.42 12.40
CA TRP A 85 0.72 -6.00 11.00
C TRP A 85 1.42 -4.65 10.88
N ILE A 86 2.36 -4.56 9.94
CA ILE A 86 2.94 -3.29 9.50
C ILE A 86 2.58 -3.13 8.02
N LEU A 87 1.76 -2.13 7.70
CA LEU A 87 1.38 -1.82 6.32
C LEU A 87 2.22 -0.65 5.79
N LEU A 88 2.89 -0.87 4.67
CA LEU A 88 3.65 0.16 3.95
C LEU A 88 2.91 0.54 2.66
N ASP A 89 2.41 1.78 2.57
CA ASP A 89 1.88 2.36 1.32
C ASP A 89 3.06 2.95 0.54
N LEU A 90 3.50 2.25 -0.51
CA LEU A 90 4.67 2.63 -1.28
C LEU A 90 4.26 3.15 -2.66
N PRO A 91 4.88 4.24 -3.14
CA PRO A 91 4.71 4.66 -4.52
C PRO A 91 5.31 3.60 -5.45
N TYR A 92 4.68 3.42 -6.61
CA TYR A 92 5.26 2.60 -7.65
C TYR A 92 6.48 3.26 -8.28
N GLY A 93 7.53 2.47 -8.49
CA GLY A 93 8.70 2.90 -9.21
C GLY A 93 9.97 2.12 -8.86
N ALA A 94 10.98 2.32 -9.68
CA ALA A 94 12.31 1.72 -9.52
C ALA A 94 13.25 2.59 -8.67
N SER A 95 12.72 3.35 -7.71
CA SER A 95 13.60 4.09 -6.80
C SER A 95 14.39 3.10 -5.93
N PRO A 96 15.67 3.37 -5.60
CA PRO A 96 16.44 2.52 -4.71
C PRO A 96 15.75 2.31 -3.36
N LEU A 97 15.18 3.39 -2.79
CA LEU A 97 14.45 3.34 -1.53
C LEU A 97 13.21 2.43 -1.61
N THR A 98 12.38 2.56 -2.65
CA THR A 98 11.20 1.70 -2.83
C THR A 98 11.63 0.23 -2.91
N ARG A 99 12.69 -0.10 -3.66
CA ARG A 99 13.20 -1.48 -3.73
C ARG A 99 13.69 -1.99 -2.37
N GLN A 100 14.40 -1.16 -1.61
CA GLN A 100 14.86 -1.51 -0.28
C GLN A 100 13.67 -1.77 0.66
N LEU A 101 12.67 -0.90 0.68
CA LEU A 101 11.49 -1.06 1.53
C LEU A 101 10.67 -2.30 1.14
N VAL A 102 10.49 -2.54 -0.15
CA VAL A 102 9.86 -3.76 -0.65
C VAL A 102 10.63 -5.02 -0.22
N SER A 103 11.97 -4.99 -0.21
CA SER A 103 12.78 -6.14 0.27
C SER A 103 12.66 -6.43 1.77
N LEU A 104 12.16 -5.47 2.56
CA LEU A 104 11.88 -5.66 3.99
C LEU A 104 10.48 -6.24 4.23
N CYS A 105 9.65 -6.32 3.19
CA CYS A 105 8.28 -6.79 3.29
C CYS A 105 8.21 -8.32 3.18
N ASP A 106 7.42 -8.93 4.05
CA ASP A 106 7.13 -10.36 4.00
C ASP A 106 6.11 -10.67 2.90
N HIS A 107 5.17 -9.75 2.69
CA HIS A 107 4.18 -9.82 1.62
C HIS A 107 4.14 -8.52 0.82
N THR A 108 3.99 -8.63 -0.50
CA THR A 108 3.84 -7.46 -1.39
C THR A 108 2.61 -7.64 -2.25
N LEU A 109 1.73 -6.64 -2.21
CA LEU A 109 0.55 -6.51 -3.06
C LEU A 109 0.81 -5.42 -4.10
N ALA A 110 0.82 -5.79 -5.37
CA ALA A 110 0.78 -4.87 -6.49
C ALA A 110 -0.68 -4.53 -6.81
N ILE A 111 -1.08 -3.29 -6.54
CA ILE A 111 -2.45 -2.83 -6.74
C ILE A 111 -2.60 -2.38 -8.20
N ALA A 112 -3.49 -3.03 -8.95
CA ALA A 112 -3.74 -2.76 -10.35
C ALA A 112 -5.21 -2.43 -10.58
N ARG A 113 -5.49 -1.52 -11.51
CA ARG A 113 -6.84 -1.41 -12.10
C ARG A 113 -6.87 -2.19 -13.39
N VAL A 114 -8.03 -2.71 -13.76
CA VAL A 114 -8.19 -3.39 -15.05
C VAL A 114 -8.32 -2.35 -16.17
N ASP A 115 -7.20 -1.71 -16.53
CA ASP A 115 -7.12 -0.72 -17.60
C ASP A 115 -5.91 -0.99 -18.51
N ALA A 116 -5.89 -0.35 -19.68
CA ALA A 116 -4.82 -0.53 -20.66
C ALA A 116 -3.45 -0.11 -20.12
N ASN A 117 -3.38 0.87 -19.22
CA ASN A 117 -2.12 1.35 -18.65
C ASN A 117 -1.50 0.30 -17.73
N CYS A 118 -2.31 -0.26 -16.82
CA CYS A 118 -1.87 -1.34 -15.94
C CYS A 118 -1.54 -2.60 -16.75
N HIS A 119 -2.30 -2.91 -17.80
CA HIS A 119 -2.01 -4.04 -18.69
C HIS A 119 -0.62 -3.91 -19.31
N ILE A 120 -0.32 -2.76 -19.92
CA ILE A 120 1.01 -2.48 -20.51
C ILE A 120 2.11 -2.59 -19.43
N ARG A 121 1.91 -2.00 -18.24
CA ARG A 121 2.90 -2.02 -17.16
C ARG A 121 3.18 -3.41 -16.63
N LEU A 122 2.15 -4.25 -16.48
CA LEU A 122 2.32 -5.63 -16.04
C LEU A 122 3.12 -6.48 -17.03
N HIS A 123 3.11 -6.13 -18.32
CA HIS A 123 3.92 -6.80 -19.35
C HIS A 123 5.33 -6.20 -19.50
N GLN A 124 5.50 -4.91 -19.22
CA GLN A 124 6.77 -4.21 -19.43
C GLN A 124 7.66 -4.16 -18.19
N GLN A 125 7.10 -4.30 -16.99
CA GLN A 125 7.82 -4.09 -15.74
C GLN A 125 7.75 -5.33 -14.86
N ALA A 126 8.91 -5.81 -14.42
CA ALA A 126 8.97 -6.90 -13.48
C ALA A 126 8.37 -6.46 -12.15
N LEU A 127 7.38 -7.22 -11.67
CA LEU A 127 6.89 -7.09 -10.31
C LEU A 127 7.97 -7.57 -9.32
N PRO A 128 8.00 -7.04 -8.08
CA PRO A 128 8.85 -7.58 -7.04
C PRO A 128 8.67 -9.10 -6.89
N ALA A 129 9.76 -9.79 -6.52
CA ALA A 129 9.72 -11.22 -6.31
C ALA A 129 8.66 -11.57 -5.25
N GLY A 130 7.80 -12.54 -5.55
CA GLY A 130 6.71 -12.96 -4.66
C GLY A 130 5.52 -11.99 -4.55
N ALA A 131 5.48 -10.90 -5.33
CA ALA A 131 4.36 -9.97 -5.27
C ALA A 131 3.07 -10.56 -5.88
N HIS A 132 1.97 -10.46 -5.13
CA HIS A 132 0.63 -10.77 -5.59
C HIS A 132 -0.01 -9.56 -6.26
N ILE A 133 -0.91 -9.78 -7.22
CA ILE A 133 -1.64 -8.72 -7.90
C ILE A 133 -3.04 -8.65 -7.31
N LEU A 134 -3.40 -7.50 -6.77
CA LEU A 134 -4.76 -7.20 -6.33
C LEU A 134 -5.43 -6.28 -7.34
N ILE A 135 -6.56 -6.70 -7.88
CA ILE A 135 -7.39 -5.83 -8.72
C ILE A 135 -8.18 -4.90 -7.80
N ASN A 136 -8.16 -3.62 -8.13
CA ASN A 136 -8.92 -2.57 -7.47
C ASN A 136 -9.73 -1.76 -8.50
N ASP A 137 -10.83 -1.15 -8.06
CA ASP A 137 -11.71 -0.31 -8.88
C ASP A 137 -12.33 -1.06 -10.09
N LEU A 138 -12.67 -2.34 -9.91
CA LEU A 138 -13.36 -3.13 -10.94
C LEU A 138 -14.81 -2.66 -11.11
N ARG A 139 -15.20 -2.29 -12.32
CA ARG A 139 -16.52 -1.75 -12.65
C ARG A 139 -17.40 -2.82 -13.26
N ILE A 140 -18.51 -3.12 -12.60
CA ILE A 140 -19.53 -4.03 -13.11
C ILE A 140 -20.11 -3.47 -14.42
N GLY A 141 -20.22 -4.32 -15.43
CA GLY A 141 -20.78 -3.97 -16.74
C GLY A 141 -19.81 -3.24 -17.68
N SER A 142 -18.53 -3.13 -17.33
CA SER A 142 -17.52 -2.59 -18.23
C SER A 142 -16.93 -3.68 -19.12
N GLN A 143 -17.40 -3.77 -20.36
CA GLN A 143 -16.93 -4.76 -21.33
C GLN A 143 -15.40 -4.76 -21.50
N LEU A 144 -14.78 -3.58 -21.57
CA LEU A 144 -13.31 -3.48 -21.67
C LEU A 144 -12.60 -4.07 -20.43
N GLN A 145 -13.12 -3.83 -19.23
CA GLN A 145 -12.53 -4.41 -18.02
C GLN A 145 -12.76 -5.92 -17.98
N ASP A 146 -13.93 -6.41 -18.38
CA ASP A 146 -14.23 -7.83 -18.44
C ASP A 146 -13.28 -8.57 -19.41
N ASP A 147 -13.09 -8.03 -20.61
CA ASP A 147 -12.17 -8.58 -21.62
C ASP A 147 -10.72 -8.62 -21.11
N LEU A 148 -10.24 -7.51 -20.56
CA LEU A 148 -8.89 -7.43 -19.99
C LEU A 148 -8.74 -8.35 -18.77
N TYR A 149 -9.76 -8.45 -17.93
CA TYR A 149 -9.75 -9.32 -16.76
C TYR A 149 -9.64 -10.79 -17.16
N GLN A 150 -10.38 -11.23 -18.19
CA GLN A 150 -10.23 -12.59 -18.74
C GLN A 150 -8.82 -12.86 -19.27
N VAL A 151 -8.22 -11.90 -19.97
CA VAL A 151 -6.81 -12.01 -20.39
C VAL A 151 -5.88 -12.12 -19.19
N TRP A 152 -6.13 -11.37 -18.10
CA TRP A 152 -5.30 -11.40 -16.91
C TRP A 152 -5.44 -12.70 -16.12
N LEU A 153 -6.63 -13.30 -16.05
CA LEU A 153 -6.82 -14.62 -15.44
C LEU A 153 -5.94 -15.69 -16.12
N GLN A 154 -5.70 -15.57 -17.42
CA GLN A 154 -4.86 -16.51 -18.18
C GLN A 154 -3.36 -16.17 -18.12
N SER A 155 -3.03 -14.87 -18.12
CA SER A 155 -1.65 -14.40 -18.26
C SER A 155 -0.95 -14.10 -16.92
N GLN A 156 -1.70 -13.74 -15.87
CA GLN A 156 -1.17 -13.27 -14.59
C GLN A 156 -1.34 -14.31 -13.49
N ARG A 157 -0.36 -15.21 -13.36
CA ARG A 157 -0.37 -16.31 -12.37
C ARG A 157 -0.43 -15.87 -10.89
N ARG A 158 -0.15 -14.60 -10.60
CA ARG A 158 -0.06 -14.05 -9.24
C ARG A 158 -1.28 -13.21 -8.86
N LEU A 159 -2.34 -13.25 -9.67
CA LEU A 159 -3.61 -12.59 -9.37
C LEU A 159 -4.25 -13.21 -8.13
N LEU A 160 -4.66 -12.37 -7.18
CA LEU A 160 -5.42 -12.85 -6.03
C LEU A 160 -6.83 -13.28 -6.47
N PRO A 161 -7.43 -14.28 -5.79
CA PRO A 161 -8.80 -14.73 -6.07
C PRO A 161 -9.86 -13.76 -5.55
N ILE A 162 -9.48 -12.54 -5.20
CA ILE A 162 -10.36 -11.46 -4.76
C ILE A 162 -10.06 -10.20 -5.55
N VAL A 163 -11.12 -9.46 -5.84
CA VAL A 163 -11.08 -8.16 -6.50
C VAL A 163 -11.78 -7.16 -5.59
N ILE A 164 -11.35 -5.90 -5.61
CA ILE A 164 -12.08 -4.81 -4.97
C ILE A 164 -12.89 -4.11 -6.06
N HIS A 165 -14.22 -4.19 -5.96
CA HIS A 165 -15.11 -3.51 -6.89
C HIS A 165 -15.12 -2.00 -6.64
N ARG A 166 -15.49 -1.27 -7.70
CA ARG A 166 -15.78 0.15 -7.58
C ARG A 166 -17.02 0.35 -6.72
N ASP A 167 -16.85 1.10 -5.64
CA ASP A 167 -17.88 1.36 -4.65
C ASP A 167 -17.86 2.86 -4.29
N GLU A 168 -19.03 3.50 -4.25
CA GLU A 168 -19.15 4.91 -3.86
C GLU A 168 -18.76 5.13 -2.40
N ALA A 169 -18.99 4.14 -1.54
CA ALA A 169 -18.62 4.20 -0.13
C ALA A 169 -17.12 4.47 0.06
N MET A 170 -16.27 4.00 -0.87
CA MET A 170 -14.83 4.29 -0.85
C MET A 170 -14.54 5.77 -1.10
N ALA A 171 -15.25 6.40 -2.04
CA ALA A 171 -15.06 7.82 -2.33
C ALA A 171 -15.59 8.69 -1.18
N GLU A 172 -16.74 8.31 -0.62
CA GLU A 172 -17.36 9.00 0.50
C GLU A 172 -16.53 8.91 1.78
N CYS A 173 -16.02 7.71 2.13
CA CYS A 173 -15.21 7.55 3.34
C CYS A 173 -13.91 8.37 3.26
N MET A 174 -13.31 8.46 2.07
CA MET A 174 -12.15 9.32 1.82
C MET A 174 -12.47 10.81 2.01
N ALA A 175 -13.63 11.27 1.51
CA ALA A 175 -14.08 12.65 1.71
C ALA A 175 -14.33 12.96 3.19
N SER A 176 -14.88 11.99 3.92
CA SER A 176 -15.12 12.04 5.37
C SER A 176 -13.87 11.82 6.22
N LYS A 177 -12.73 11.46 5.61
CA LYS A 177 -11.45 11.12 6.27
C LYS A 177 -11.60 10.01 7.32
N GLN A 178 -12.42 9.02 7.02
CA GLN A 178 -12.66 7.87 7.88
C GLN A 178 -12.28 6.57 7.16
N PRO A 179 -11.80 5.55 7.90
CA PRO A 179 -11.63 4.21 7.35
C PRO A 179 -12.95 3.68 6.80
N LEU A 180 -12.91 2.96 5.67
CA LEU A 180 -14.11 2.42 5.03
C LEU A 180 -14.96 1.57 5.99
N GLY A 181 -14.31 0.69 6.76
CA GLY A 181 -15.00 -0.18 7.72
C GLY A 181 -15.69 0.56 8.87
N GLU A 182 -15.27 1.80 9.19
CA GLU A 182 -15.96 2.63 10.19
C GLU A 182 -17.08 3.46 9.56
N TYR A 183 -16.84 4.00 8.36
CA TYR A 183 -17.80 4.84 7.64
C TYR A 183 -19.01 4.04 7.12
N ARG A 184 -18.73 2.91 6.45
CA ARG A 184 -19.72 2.05 5.78
C ARG A 184 -19.23 0.60 5.84
N SER A 185 -19.44 -0.05 6.98
CA SER A 185 -19.07 -1.46 7.20
C SER A 185 -19.86 -2.45 6.34
N ASP A 186 -21.04 -2.06 5.87
CA ASP A 186 -21.97 -2.85 5.06
C ASP A 186 -21.76 -2.67 3.54
N SER A 187 -20.72 -1.94 3.13
CA SER A 187 -20.40 -1.72 1.72
C SER A 187 -19.73 -2.95 1.09
N LEU A 188 -19.91 -3.14 -0.22
CA LEU A 188 -19.28 -4.22 -0.97
C LEU A 188 -17.74 -4.17 -0.83
N ALA A 189 -17.15 -2.99 -1.02
CA ALA A 189 -15.71 -2.83 -0.88
C ALA A 189 -15.23 -3.10 0.56
N ALA A 190 -16.06 -2.84 1.58
CA ALA A 190 -15.71 -3.15 2.97
C ALA A 190 -15.63 -4.67 3.21
N GLU A 191 -16.63 -5.42 2.73
CA GLU A 191 -16.64 -6.88 2.81
C GLU A 191 -15.47 -7.52 2.05
N GLU A 192 -15.12 -6.97 0.89
CA GLU A 192 -14.00 -7.43 0.08
C GLU A 192 -12.66 -7.14 0.74
N VAL A 193 -12.46 -5.95 1.31
CA VAL A 193 -11.24 -5.63 2.08
C VAL A 193 -11.11 -6.53 3.31
N LEU A 194 -12.22 -6.84 4.01
CA LEU A 194 -12.21 -7.78 5.12
C LEU A 194 -11.87 -9.21 4.67
N THR A 195 -12.31 -9.61 3.48
CA THR A 195 -11.98 -10.92 2.92
C THR A 195 -10.51 -10.96 2.48
N LEU A 196 -9.99 -9.89 1.89
CA LEU A 196 -8.57 -9.75 1.57
C LEU A 196 -7.70 -9.89 2.82
N ALA A 197 -8.08 -9.25 3.93
CA ALA A 197 -7.34 -9.33 5.19
C ALA A 197 -7.25 -10.76 5.76
N LYS A 198 -8.20 -11.64 5.41
CA LYS A 198 -8.15 -13.08 5.78
C LYS A 198 -7.25 -13.90 4.85
N LEU A 199 -7.07 -13.45 3.60
CA LEU A 199 -6.31 -14.14 2.56
C LEU A 199 -4.81 -13.85 2.63
N VAL A 200 -4.42 -12.67 3.09
CA VAL A 200 -3.02 -12.37 3.40
C VAL A 200 -2.76 -12.90 4.82
N PRO A 201 -2.06 -14.02 5.01
CA PRO A 201 -1.91 -14.60 6.33
C PRO A 201 -1.06 -13.68 7.21
N ALA A 202 -1.42 -13.56 8.48
CA ALA A 202 -0.48 -13.14 9.51
C ALA A 202 0.47 -14.33 9.72
N ALA A 203 1.67 -14.26 9.15
CA ALA A 203 2.66 -15.33 9.28
C ALA A 203 3.23 -15.42 10.71
#